data_AF-A0A8C5MMX8-F1
#
_entry.id   AF-A0A8C5MMX8-F1
#
_cell.length_a   1.000
_cell.length_b   1.000
_cell.length_c   1.000
_cell.angle_alpha   90.00
_cell.angle_beta   90.00
_cell.angle_gamma   90.00
#
_symmetry.space_group_name_H-M   'P 1'
#
loop_
_entity.id
_entity.type
_entity.pdbx_description
1 polymer ?
#
loop_
_entity_poly.entity_id
_entity_poly.type
_entity_poly.pdbx_seq_one_letter_code
_entity_poly.pdbx_strand_id
1 'polypeptide(L)'
;MKVLTMKNSTYPEEKCEELGKLTLCRESHVSMLLAIFGERQHLSFPSIFIYGHTGTGKTYVLQTLLNTLELPYALINCVECFSPRLIYEEILNKLHNHYPAPENEYSSYERCDTFNDFVRMFKKAVVSEDLVKETVYITECNVTVLLLTEIVWETFRPNTGCLEPLSIYFADYSKAELQKILSSDNPDEYSAEFYASYINILLGVFYTVCRDIKELRHLVRIGVSLFILLPTMWSAVMSQRLTLLTFSNERGFIKV
;
A
#
# COMPACT_ATOMS: atom_id res chain seq x y z
N MET A 1 0.65 14.00 22.16
CA MET A 1 -0.16 13.49 21.04
C MET A 1 -0.84 14.67 20.36
N LYS A 2 -0.34 15.12 19.21
CA LYS A 2 -1.11 15.99 18.31
C LYS A 2 -1.75 15.06 17.29
N VAL A 3 -3.03 14.74 17.51
CA VAL A 3 -3.87 14.21 16.44
C VAL A 3 -4.00 15.35 15.45
N LEU A 4 -3.28 15.27 14.33
CA LEU A 4 -3.54 16.13 13.18
C LEU A 4 -4.96 15.81 12.75
N THR A 5 -5.88 16.67 13.16
CA THR A 5 -7.28 16.59 12.79
C THR A 5 -7.33 16.70 11.28
N MET A 6 -7.70 15.60 10.62
CA MET A 6 -8.00 15.50 9.20
C MET A 6 -9.25 16.34 8.88
N LYS A 7 -9.20 17.65 9.10
CA LYS A 7 -10.27 18.57 8.72
C LYS A 7 -10.09 18.98 7.28
N ASN A 8 -10.39 18.06 6.36
CA ASN A 8 -10.76 18.46 5.01
C ASN A 8 -12.28 18.64 5.00
N SER A 9 -12.75 19.86 4.73
CA SER A 9 -14.17 20.26 4.68
C SER A 9 -14.98 19.57 3.57
N THR A 10 -14.37 18.65 2.85
CA THR A 10 -14.84 18.10 1.58
C THR A 10 -15.39 16.68 1.72
N TYR A 11 -14.97 15.93 2.74
CA TYR A 11 -15.40 14.54 2.94
C TYR A 11 -16.02 14.36 4.33
N PRO A 12 -16.96 13.40 4.52
CA PRO A 12 -17.58 13.16 5.82
C PRO A 12 -16.53 12.81 6.89
N GLU A 13 -16.63 13.43 8.08
CA GLU A 13 -15.68 13.22 9.17
C GLU A 13 -15.56 11.73 9.57
N GLU A 14 -16.65 10.97 9.47
CA GLU A 14 -16.71 9.53 9.75
C GLU A 14 -15.77 8.71 8.84
N LYS A 15 -15.77 8.99 7.53
CA LYS A 15 -14.87 8.32 6.56
C LYS A 15 -13.40 8.69 6.82
N CYS A 16 -13.12 9.92 7.23
CA CYS A 16 -11.78 10.34 7.60
C CYS A 16 -11.27 9.65 8.86
N GLU A 17 -12.15 9.40 9.85
CA GLU A 17 -11.80 8.67 11.06
C GLU A 17 -11.51 7.19 10.77
N GLU A 18 -12.31 6.56 9.90
CA GLU A 18 -12.09 5.18 9.43
C GLU A 18 -10.74 5.05 8.71
N LEU A 19 -10.42 5.98 7.80
CA LEU A 19 -9.13 6.01 7.11
C LEU A 19 -7.97 6.13 8.10
N GLY A 20 -8.11 6.95 9.14
CA GLY A 20 -7.09 7.09 10.18
C GLY A 20 -6.82 5.80 10.96
N LYS A 21 -7.84 4.96 11.15
CA LYS A 21 -7.69 3.65 11.81
C LYS A 21 -6.99 2.63 10.91
N LEU A 22 -7.28 2.64 9.62
CA LEU A 22 -6.73 1.69 8.66
C LEU A 22 -5.30 2.06 8.20
N THR A 23 -5.00 3.34 8.03
CA THR A 23 -3.74 3.83 7.45
C THR A 23 -2.79 4.44 8.49
N LEU A 24 -2.35 3.60 9.44
CA LEU A 24 -1.42 4.01 10.50
C LEU A 24 -0.11 4.56 9.92
N CYS A 25 0.38 5.67 10.48
CA CYS A 25 1.67 6.29 10.13
C CYS A 25 1.76 6.81 8.68
N ARG A 26 0.62 6.95 8.00
CA ARG A 26 0.52 7.53 6.64
C ARG A 26 -0.45 8.71 6.59
N GLU A 27 -0.67 9.35 7.73
CA GLU A 27 -1.63 10.44 7.87
C GLU A 27 -1.30 11.63 6.95
N SER A 28 -0.02 11.96 6.79
CA SER A 28 0.42 13.04 5.90
C SER A 28 0.18 12.72 4.41
N HIS A 29 0.49 11.50 3.99
CA HIS A 29 0.25 11.03 2.61
C HIS A 29 -1.23 10.99 2.28
N VAL A 30 -2.06 10.49 3.20
CA VAL A 30 -3.52 10.46 3.05
C VAL A 30 -4.08 11.88 2.98
N SER A 31 -3.66 12.79 3.87
CA SER A 31 -4.08 14.19 3.84
C SER A 31 -3.77 14.85 2.49
N MET A 32 -2.56 14.61 1.97
CA MET A 32 -2.12 15.13 0.68
C MET A 32 -2.96 14.57 -0.47
N LEU A 33 -3.18 13.26 -0.52
CA LEU A 33 -4.00 12.63 -1.56
C LEU A 33 -5.46 13.10 -1.50
N LEU A 34 -6.04 13.25 -0.31
CA LEU A 34 -7.38 13.78 -0.13
C LEU A 34 -7.48 15.24 -0.62
N ALA A 35 -6.48 16.06 -0.33
CA ALA A 35 -6.44 17.45 -0.81
C ALA A 35 -6.30 17.54 -2.33
N ILE A 36 -5.54 16.62 -2.93
CA ILE A 36 -5.37 16.53 -4.39
C ILE A 36 -6.65 16.05 -5.07
N PHE A 37 -7.34 15.07 -4.50
CA PHE A 37 -8.57 14.52 -5.07
C PHE A 37 -9.75 15.50 -4.97
N GLY A 38 -9.79 16.34 -3.94
CA GLY A 38 -10.78 17.41 -3.82
C GLY A 38 -12.23 16.89 -3.80
N GLU A 39 -13.15 17.59 -4.44
CA GLU A 39 -14.54 17.12 -4.59
C GLU A 39 -14.68 16.23 -5.82
N ARG A 40 -15.65 15.31 -5.82
CA ARG A 40 -15.89 14.39 -6.96
C ARG A 40 -16.14 15.13 -8.30
N GLN A 41 -16.66 16.35 -8.24
CA GLN A 41 -16.95 17.20 -9.39
C GLN A 41 -15.75 18.05 -9.85
N HIS A 42 -14.69 18.16 -9.05
CA HIS A 42 -13.51 18.94 -9.40
C HIS A 42 -12.59 18.14 -10.33
N LEU A 43 -11.97 18.85 -11.27
CA LEU A 43 -10.91 18.30 -12.10
C LEU A 43 -9.66 18.13 -11.25
N SER A 44 -9.18 16.90 -11.14
CA SER A 44 -7.92 16.57 -10.48
C SER A 44 -6.76 16.60 -11.48
N PHE A 45 -5.56 16.32 -11.00
CA PHE A 45 -4.40 16.18 -11.88
C PHE A 45 -4.61 15.02 -12.86
N PRO A 46 -4.24 15.18 -14.15
CA PRO A 46 -4.42 14.12 -15.15
C PRO A 46 -3.53 12.90 -14.89
N SER A 47 -2.37 13.10 -14.27
CA SER A 47 -1.44 12.04 -13.91
C SER A 47 -0.76 12.33 -12.57
N ILE A 48 -0.78 11.35 -11.67
CA ILE A 48 -0.11 11.39 -10.37
C ILE A 48 0.83 10.18 -10.31
N PHE A 49 2.07 10.44 -9.94
CA PHE A 49 3.13 9.44 -9.88
C PHE A 49 3.56 9.21 -8.44
N ILE A 50 3.30 8.03 -7.91
CA ILE A 50 3.58 7.67 -6.51
C ILE A 50 4.74 6.69 -6.48
N TYR A 51 5.84 7.06 -5.82
CA TYR A 51 7.05 6.25 -5.78
C TYR A 51 7.58 6.00 -4.37
N GLY A 52 8.30 4.89 -4.18
CA GLY A 52 8.92 4.48 -2.90
C GLY A 52 9.18 2.98 -2.87
N HIS A 53 9.94 2.45 -1.91
CA HIS A 53 10.34 1.03 -1.88
C HIS A 53 9.17 0.04 -1.73
N THR A 54 9.42 -1.25 -1.95
CA THR A 54 8.51 -2.34 -1.55
C THR A 54 8.08 -2.20 -0.09
N GLY A 55 6.88 -2.68 0.26
CA GLY A 55 6.45 -2.71 1.66
C GLY A 55 6.11 -1.35 2.29
N THR A 56 6.29 -0.23 1.59
CA THR A 56 5.92 1.14 2.05
C THR A 56 4.41 1.40 2.13
N GLY A 57 3.58 0.50 1.60
CA GLY A 57 2.12 0.59 1.72
C GLY A 57 1.43 1.48 0.69
N LYS A 58 2.11 1.89 -0.40
CA LYS A 58 1.54 2.69 -1.50
C LYS A 58 0.18 2.16 -1.99
N THR A 59 0.15 0.91 -2.44
CA THR A 59 -1.06 0.25 -2.95
C THR A 59 -2.13 0.13 -1.88
N TYR A 60 -1.75 -0.20 -0.64
CA TYR A 60 -2.67 -0.35 0.48
C TYR A 60 -3.37 0.97 0.80
N VAL A 61 -2.61 2.06 1.00
CA VAL A 61 -3.17 3.39 1.28
C VAL A 61 -4.11 3.83 0.18
N LEU A 62 -3.72 3.64 -1.09
CA LEU A 62 -4.54 4.05 -2.21
C LEU A 62 -5.83 3.21 -2.33
N GLN A 63 -5.75 1.89 -2.21
CA GLN A 63 -6.92 1.02 -2.24
C GLN A 63 -7.87 1.33 -1.09
N THR A 64 -7.36 1.49 0.13
CA THR A 64 -8.17 1.87 1.29
C THR A 64 -8.86 3.20 1.06
N LEU A 65 -8.13 4.21 0.57
CA LEU A 65 -8.70 5.53 0.29
C LEU A 65 -9.79 5.47 -0.79
N LEU A 66 -9.54 4.80 -1.91
CA LEU A 66 -10.52 4.69 -3.00
C LEU A 66 -11.77 3.89 -2.58
N ASN A 67 -11.58 2.81 -1.81
CA ASN A 67 -12.69 1.99 -1.30
C ASN A 67 -13.53 2.74 -0.27
N THR A 68 -12.91 3.36 0.75
CA THR A 68 -13.65 4.09 1.80
C THR A 68 -14.38 5.31 1.22
N LEU A 69 -13.77 6.02 0.28
CA LEU A 69 -14.41 7.15 -0.40
C LEU A 69 -15.42 6.70 -1.47
N GLU A 70 -15.51 5.40 -1.78
CA GLU A 70 -16.36 4.82 -2.82
C GLU A 70 -16.19 5.55 -4.16
N LEU A 71 -14.93 5.80 -4.54
CA LEU A 71 -14.58 6.41 -5.82
C LEU A 71 -14.50 5.30 -6.88
N PRO A 72 -15.00 5.52 -8.11
CA PRO A 72 -14.84 4.55 -9.18
C PRO A 72 -13.36 4.49 -9.60
N TYR A 73 -12.78 3.29 -9.58
CA TYR A 73 -11.39 3.09 -10.02
C TYR A 73 -11.18 1.70 -10.63
N ALA A 74 -10.17 1.60 -11.49
CA ALA A 74 -9.67 0.33 -12.01
C ALA A 74 -8.19 0.17 -11.63
N LEU A 75 -7.88 -0.83 -10.80
CA LEU A 75 -6.51 -1.16 -10.42
C LEU A 75 -5.95 -2.24 -11.34
N ILE A 76 -4.77 -2.00 -11.93
CA ILE A 76 -4.16 -2.90 -12.91
C ILE A 76 -2.72 -3.19 -12.55
N ASN A 77 -2.34 -4.45 -12.67
CA ASN A 77 -0.96 -4.89 -12.53
C ASN A 77 -0.29 -4.96 -13.91
N CYS A 78 0.62 -4.02 -14.19
CA CYS A 78 1.34 -3.97 -15.46
C CYS A 78 2.32 -5.14 -15.67
N VAL A 79 2.62 -5.92 -14.64
CA VAL A 79 3.42 -7.15 -14.78
C VAL A 79 2.58 -8.28 -15.39
N GLU A 80 1.32 -8.40 -14.99
CA GLU A 80 0.37 -9.37 -15.56
C GLU A 80 -0.08 -8.90 -16.95
N CYS A 81 -0.46 -7.63 -17.07
CA CYS A 81 -0.85 -7.01 -18.33
C CYS A 81 0.36 -6.39 -19.03
N PHE A 82 1.27 -7.24 -19.54
CA PHE A 82 2.55 -6.79 -20.13
C PHE A 82 2.43 -6.17 -21.53
N SER A 83 1.27 -6.26 -22.19
CA SER A 83 1.04 -5.63 -23.50
C SER A 83 -0.03 -4.54 -23.41
N PRO A 84 0.05 -3.48 -24.23
CA PRO A 84 -0.96 -2.41 -24.23
C PRO A 84 -2.38 -2.94 -24.43
N ARG A 85 -2.54 -3.95 -25.30
CA ARG A 85 -3.82 -4.60 -25.55
C ARG A 85 -4.40 -5.23 -24.27
N LEU A 86 -3.60 -5.97 -23.51
CA LEU A 86 -4.05 -6.58 -22.25
C LEU A 86 -4.43 -5.51 -21.23
N ILE A 87 -3.68 -4.41 -21.16
CA ILE A 87 -4.02 -3.28 -20.26
C ILE A 87 -5.36 -2.67 -20.67
N TYR A 88 -5.56 -2.38 -21.96
CA TYR A 88 -6.80 -1.76 -22.44
C TYR A 88 -8.01 -2.66 -22.20
N GLU A 89 -7.91 -3.95 -22.54
CA GLU A 89 -8.99 -4.92 -22.32
C GLU A 89 -9.29 -5.06 -20.82
N GLU A 90 -8.28 -5.10 -19.96
CA GLU A 90 -8.47 -5.19 -18.50
C GLU A 90 -9.13 -3.93 -17.90
N ILE A 91 -8.77 -2.72 -18.38
CA ILE A 91 -9.46 -1.49 -17.98
C ILE A 91 -10.94 -1.57 -18.35
N LEU A 92 -11.24 -1.92 -19.61
CA LEU A 92 -12.61 -1.96 -20.12
C LEU A 92 -13.44 -3.04 -19.41
N ASN A 93 -12.86 -4.22 -19.17
CA ASN A 93 -13.48 -5.29 -18.40
C ASN A 93 -13.90 -4.80 -17.01
N LYS A 94 -12.99 -4.13 -16.28
CA LYS A 94 -13.27 -3.58 -14.96
C LYS A 94 -14.34 -2.49 -14.97
N LEU A 95 -14.32 -1.61 -15.97
CA LEU A 95 -15.35 -0.56 -16.12
C LEU A 95 -16.75 -1.14 -16.37
N HIS A 96 -16.84 -2.25 -17.11
CA HIS A 96 -18.11 -2.92 -17.39
C HIS A 96 -18.48 -4.01 -16.37
N ASN A 97 -17.73 -4.14 -15.27
CA ASN A 97 -17.87 -5.22 -14.29
C ASN A 97 -17.86 -6.63 -14.93
N HIS A 98 -17.12 -6.78 -16.03
CA HIS A 98 -16.95 -8.03 -16.76
C HIS A 98 -15.70 -8.75 -16.25
N TYR A 99 -15.84 -10.03 -15.94
CA TYR A 99 -14.74 -10.86 -15.47
C TYR A 99 -14.56 -12.05 -16.42
N PRO A 100 -13.38 -12.21 -17.05
CA PRO A 100 -13.07 -13.40 -17.83
C PRO A 100 -13.12 -14.63 -16.91
N ALA A 101 -14.09 -15.49 -17.14
CA ALA A 101 -14.40 -16.63 -16.31
C ALA A 101 -14.67 -17.87 -17.19
N PRO A 102 -14.57 -19.09 -16.65
CA PRO A 102 -14.86 -20.30 -17.43
C PRO A 102 -16.23 -20.26 -18.11
N GLU A 103 -17.20 -19.60 -17.49
CA GLU A 103 -18.58 -19.47 -17.97
C GLU A 103 -18.71 -18.60 -19.23
N ASN A 104 -17.75 -17.71 -19.49
CA ASN A 104 -17.69 -16.87 -20.69
C ASN A 104 -16.47 -17.17 -21.58
N GLU A 105 -15.91 -18.37 -21.46
CA GLU A 105 -14.73 -18.82 -22.23
C GLU A 105 -13.50 -17.91 -22.05
N TYR A 106 -13.39 -17.24 -20.90
CA TYR A 106 -12.36 -16.22 -20.64
C TYR A 106 -12.32 -15.09 -21.67
N SER A 107 -13.46 -14.80 -22.32
CA SER A 107 -13.57 -13.70 -23.28
C SER A 107 -13.48 -12.35 -22.58
N SER A 108 -12.84 -11.37 -23.23
CA SER A 108 -12.94 -9.97 -22.83
C SER A 108 -14.30 -9.40 -23.23
N TYR A 109 -14.74 -8.34 -22.54
CA TYR A 109 -16.02 -7.67 -22.77
C TYR A 109 -16.21 -7.33 -24.24
N GLU A 110 -15.19 -6.70 -24.85
CA GLU A 110 -15.16 -6.39 -26.26
C GLU A 110 -13.70 -6.25 -26.72
N ARG A 111 -13.42 -6.69 -27.95
CA ARG A 111 -12.05 -6.75 -28.48
C ARG A 111 -11.50 -5.35 -28.74
N CYS A 112 -10.33 -5.05 -28.16
CA CYS A 112 -9.68 -3.75 -28.27
C CYS A 112 -8.27 -3.89 -28.85
N ASP A 113 -8.13 -3.77 -30.17
CA ASP A 113 -6.83 -3.96 -30.85
C ASP A 113 -5.99 -2.67 -30.91
N THR A 114 -6.61 -1.47 -30.86
CA THR A 114 -5.90 -0.20 -30.97
C THR A 114 -6.23 0.77 -29.82
N PHE A 115 -5.33 1.73 -29.57
CA PHE A 115 -5.58 2.80 -28.58
C PHE A 115 -6.82 3.65 -28.95
N ASN A 116 -7.10 3.85 -30.24
CA ASN A 116 -8.29 4.59 -30.66
C ASN A 116 -9.58 3.81 -30.37
N ASP A 117 -9.55 2.48 -30.50
CA ASP A 117 -10.68 1.64 -30.10
C ASP A 117 -10.89 1.73 -28.59
N PHE A 118 -9.80 1.64 -27.82
CA PHE A 118 -9.83 1.83 -26.37
C PHE A 118 -10.47 3.17 -25.98
N VAL A 119 -9.98 4.30 -26.52
CA VAL A 119 -10.51 5.63 -26.19
C VAL A 119 -11.98 5.76 -26.57
N ARG A 120 -12.40 5.20 -27.72
CA ARG A 120 -13.80 5.21 -28.16
C ARG A 120 -14.68 4.42 -27.20
N MET A 121 -14.27 3.22 -26.80
CA MET A 121 -15.02 2.34 -25.91
C MET A 121 -15.05 2.87 -24.48
N PHE A 122 -13.91 3.33 -23.98
CA PHE A 122 -13.77 3.97 -22.67
C PHE A 122 -14.71 5.18 -22.56
N LYS A 123 -14.75 6.05 -23.57
CA LYS A 123 -15.70 7.18 -23.59
C LYS A 123 -17.15 6.71 -23.58
N LYS A 124 -17.50 5.67 -24.33
CA LYS A 124 -18.86 5.11 -24.29
C LYS A 124 -19.21 4.61 -22.89
N ALA A 125 -18.29 3.92 -22.22
CA ALA A 125 -18.48 3.41 -20.86
C ALA A 125 -18.67 4.54 -19.84
N VAL A 126 -17.88 5.61 -19.94
CA VAL A 126 -17.98 6.79 -19.05
C VAL A 126 -19.26 7.59 -19.33
N VAL A 127 -19.67 7.72 -20.60
CA VAL A 127 -20.87 8.48 -21.01
C VAL A 127 -22.17 7.71 -20.78
N SER A 128 -22.14 6.38 -20.65
CA SER A 128 -23.33 5.60 -20.29
C SER A 128 -23.84 5.87 -18.86
N GLU A 129 -23.07 6.57 -18.01
CA GLU A 129 -23.47 7.04 -16.67
C GLU A 129 -23.90 8.54 -16.66
N ASP A 130 -24.79 8.91 -17.60
CA ASP A 130 -25.52 10.19 -17.76
C ASP A 130 -24.97 11.28 -18.71
N LEU A 131 -25.79 11.47 -19.76
CA LEU A 131 -26.02 12.58 -20.70
C LEU A 131 -25.13 12.76 -21.95
N VAL A 132 -25.86 12.69 -23.06
CA VAL A 132 -25.50 12.77 -24.48
C VAL A 132 -25.64 14.22 -24.98
N LYS A 133 -24.74 14.69 -25.86
CA LYS A 133 -25.00 15.26 -27.21
C LYS A 133 -23.99 16.36 -27.59
N GLU A 134 -23.43 16.16 -28.79
CA GLU A 134 -22.63 17.06 -29.63
C GLU A 134 -21.10 17.15 -29.42
N THR A 135 -20.41 17.07 -30.57
CA THR A 135 -18.97 17.13 -30.86
C THR A 135 -17.98 16.83 -29.73
N VAL A 136 -17.59 15.55 -29.67
CA VAL A 136 -16.53 15.01 -28.79
C VAL A 136 -15.15 15.49 -29.25
N TYR A 137 -14.67 16.58 -28.66
CA TYR A 137 -13.23 16.77 -28.47
C TYR A 137 -12.75 15.76 -27.42
N ILE A 138 -11.49 15.29 -27.47
CA ILE A 138 -10.99 14.19 -26.63
C ILE A 138 -10.81 14.58 -25.14
N THR A 139 -11.47 15.64 -24.67
CA THR A 139 -11.04 16.44 -23.52
C THR A 139 -12.09 16.60 -22.40
N GLU A 140 -13.14 15.78 -22.35
CA GLU A 140 -14.21 15.93 -21.35
C GLU A 140 -14.46 14.67 -20.50
N CYS A 141 -13.43 13.86 -20.25
CA CYS A 141 -13.50 12.83 -19.20
C CYS A 141 -12.58 13.24 -18.05
N ASN A 142 -13.14 13.43 -16.84
CA ASN A 142 -12.35 13.69 -15.62
C ASN A 142 -11.66 12.40 -15.18
N VAL A 143 -10.54 12.07 -15.83
CA VAL A 143 -9.76 10.86 -15.57
C VAL A 143 -8.41 11.24 -14.97
N THR A 144 -8.10 10.64 -13.83
CA THR A 144 -6.78 10.73 -13.20
C THR A 144 -6.08 9.38 -13.30
N VAL A 145 -4.90 9.37 -13.90
CA VAL A 145 -4.05 8.17 -13.96
C VAL A 145 -3.12 8.16 -12.75
N LEU A 146 -3.13 7.07 -11.99
CA LEU A 146 -2.29 6.87 -10.82
C LEU A 146 -1.22 5.81 -11.13
N LEU A 147 0.05 6.23 -11.16
CA LEU A 147 1.18 5.33 -11.41
C LEU A 147 1.88 5.01 -10.10
N LEU A 148 1.94 3.73 -9.73
CA LEU A 148 2.63 3.25 -8.53
C LEU A 148 3.92 2.52 -8.93
N THR A 149 5.07 2.92 -8.39
CA THR A 149 6.35 2.26 -8.69
C THR A 149 7.36 2.41 -7.57
N GLU A 150 8.47 1.70 -7.66
CA GLU A 150 9.66 1.88 -6.81
C GLU A 150 10.68 2.83 -7.45
N ILE A 151 10.60 2.98 -8.77
CA ILE A 151 11.57 3.73 -9.55
C ILE A 151 11.17 5.21 -9.55
N VAL A 152 12.15 6.10 -9.43
CA VAL A 152 11.94 7.54 -9.49
C VAL A 152 11.52 8.00 -10.90
N TRP A 153 10.80 9.11 -11.00
CA TRP A 153 10.21 9.56 -12.27
C TRP A 153 11.23 9.86 -13.36
N GLU A 154 12.44 10.29 -12.99
CA GLU A 154 13.50 10.70 -13.90
C GLU A 154 13.88 9.61 -14.91
N THR A 155 13.71 8.33 -14.55
CA THR A 155 14.01 7.21 -15.45
C THR A 155 12.94 6.99 -16.52
N PHE A 156 11.74 7.56 -16.35
CA PHE A 156 10.62 7.43 -17.29
C PHE A 156 10.56 8.58 -18.31
N ARG A 157 11.38 9.62 -18.14
CA ARG A 157 11.35 10.79 -19.03
C ARG A 157 11.78 10.42 -20.45
N PRO A 158 10.90 10.58 -21.46
CA PRO A 158 11.26 10.34 -22.85
C PRO A 158 12.07 11.51 -23.41
N ASN A 159 12.87 11.23 -24.46
CA ASN A 159 13.71 12.23 -25.12
C ASN A 159 12.92 13.38 -25.76
N THR A 160 11.66 13.14 -26.12
CA THR A 160 10.77 14.12 -26.77
C THR A 160 9.91 14.92 -25.79
N GLY A 161 10.15 14.77 -24.47
CA GLY A 161 9.32 15.37 -23.42
C GLY A 161 7.97 14.67 -23.25
N CYS A 162 7.34 14.90 -22.11
CA CYS A 162 6.00 14.40 -21.79
C CYS A 162 5.32 15.33 -20.77
N LEU A 163 4.03 15.11 -20.51
CA LEU A 163 3.33 15.81 -19.44
C LEU A 163 3.88 15.31 -18.09
N GLU A 164 4.53 16.21 -17.33
CA GLU A 164 5.09 15.87 -16.03
C GLU A 164 3.97 15.58 -15.01
N PRO A 165 3.94 14.38 -14.41
CA PRO A 165 2.95 14.02 -13.41
C PRO A 165 3.25 14.70 -12.07
N LEU A 166 2.24 14.78 -11.21
CA LEU A 166 2.45 15.16 -9.82
C LEU A 166 3.12 14.01 -9.07
N SER A 167 4.40 14.17 -8.73
CA SER A 167 5.18 13.14 -8.03
C SER A 167 5.01 13.18 -6.52
N ILE A 168 4.65 12.05 -5.90
CA ILE A 168 4.46 11.88 -4.45
C ILE A 168 5.38 10.76 -3.94
N TYR A 169 6.21 11.09 -2.96
CA TYR A 169 7.16 10.14 -2.36
C TYR A 169 6.61 9.46 -1.11
N PHE A 170 6.65 8.13 -1.09
CA PHE A 170 6.38 7.29 0.09
C PHE A 170 7.69 6.83 0.70
N ALA A 171 8.11 7.51 1.77
CA ALA A 171 9.30 7.17 2.55
C ALA A 171 9.16 5.82 3.27
N ASP A 172 10.28 5.18 3.58
CA ASP A 172 10.31 3.96 4.39
C ASP A 172 9.81 4.21 5.81
N TYR A 173 9.21 3.19 6.41
CA TYR A 173 8.78 3.27 7.81
C TYR A 173 9.98 3.26 8.75
N SER A 174 9.96 4.18 9.70
CA SER A 174 10.89 4.19 10.83
C SER A 174 10.62 3.04 11.80
N LYS A 175 11.60 2.69 12.64
CA LYS A 175 11.43 1.66 13.68
C LYS A 175 10.22 1.92 14.58
N ALA A 176 9.98 3.18 14.96
CA ALA A 176 8.86 3.56 15.82
C ALA A 176 7.50 3.38 15.12
N GLU A 177 7.43 3.72 13.83
CA GLU A 177 6.22 3.52 13.03
C GLU A 177 5.94 2.04 12.81
N LEU A 178 6.96 1.24 12.45
CA LEU A 178 6.84 -0.21 12.33
C LEU A 178 6.38 -0.85 13.64
N GLN A 179 6.93 -0.42 14.78
CA GLN A 179 6.49 -0.92 16.09
C GLN A 179 5.01 -0.62 16.32
N LYS A 180 4.56 0.61 16.02
CA LYS A 180 3.16 1.00 16.16
C LYS A 180 2.24 0.17 15.27
N ILE A 181 2.61 -0.02 13.99
CA ILE A 181 1.83 -0.79 13.01
C ILE A 181 1.78 -2.27 13.39
N LEU A 182 2.90 -2.88 13.77
CA LEU A 182 2.91 -4.30 14.13
C LEU A 182 2.19 -4.54 15.45
N SER A 183 2.31 -3.62 16.42
CA SER A 183 1.65 -3.76 17.72
C SER A 183 0.12 -3.59 17.65
N SER A 184 -0.43 -2.99 16.59
CA SER A 184 -1.88 -2.92 16.41
C SER A 184 -2.50 -4.28 16.03
N ASP A 185 -1.70 -5.21 15.51
CA ASP A 185 -2.14 -6.56 15.14
C ASP A 185 -2.07 -7.53 16.35
N ASN A 186 -2.24 -7.02 17.57
CA ASN A 186 -2.12 -7.80 18.80
C ASN A 186 -3.23 -8.88 18.90
N PRO A 187 -2.89 -10.16 19.14
CA PRO A 187 -3.87 -11.17 19.50
C PRO A 187 -4.49 -10.91 20.88
N ASP A 188 -5.77 -11.27 21.06
CA ASP A 188 -6.48 -11.11 22.34
C ASP A 188 -5.91 -11.98 23.48
N GLU A 189 -5.05 -12.96 23.16
CA GLU A 189 -4.45 -13.87 24.13
C GLU A 189 -3.35 -13.22 24.99
N TYR A 190 -2.79 -12.07 24.58
CA TYR A 190 -1.64 -11.43 25.25
C TYR A 190 -1.93 -9.99 25.63
N SER A 191 -1.27 -9.53 26.70
CA SER A 191 -1.31 -8.10 27.05
C SER A 191 -0.59 -7.27 25.98
N ALA A 192 -1.16 -6.12 25.63
CA ALA A 192 -0.59 -5.22 24.63
C ALA A 192 0.84 -4.77 24.99
N GLU A 193 1.15 -4.64 26.28
CA GLU A 193 2.49 -4.30 26.78
C GLU A 193 3.52 -5.41 26.49
N PHE A 194 3.13 -6.67 26.71
CA PHE A 194 3.99 -7.81 26.41
C PHE A 194 4.26 -7.91 24.92
N TYR A 195 3.21 -7.79 24.09
CA TYR A 195 3.34 -7.84 22.64
C TYR A 195 4.20 -6.70 22.10
N ALA A 196 3.98 -5.47 22.56
CA ALA A 196 4.79 -4.31 22.16
C ALA A 196 6.27 -4.47 22.53
N SER A 197 6.57 -5.07 23.70
CA SER A 197 7.94 -5.39 24.11
C SER A 197 8.57 -6.44 23.20
N TYR A 198 7.83 -7.51 22.89
CA TYR A 198 8.26 -8.54 21.94
C TYR A 198 8.58 -7.96 20.56
N ILE A 199 7.69 -7.13 20.01
CA ILE A 199 7.92 -6.43 18.72
C ILE A 199 9.16 -5.54 18.79
N ASN A 200 9.38 -4.80 19.88
CA ASN A 200 10.57 -3.96 20.02
C ASN A 200 11.88 -4.76 20.02
N ILE A 201 11.89 -5.94 20.66
CA ILE A 201 13.05 -6.86 20.65
C ILE A 201 13.27 -7.39 19.22
N LEU A 202 12.20 -7.86 18.55
CA LEU A 202 12.28 -8.37 17.18
C LEU A 202 12.81 -7.29 16.23
N LEU A 203 12.24 -6.08 16.27
CA LEU A 203 12.71 -4.95 15.48
C LEU A 203 14.14 -4.53 15.88
N GLY A 204 14.55 -4.72 17.13
CA GLY A 204 15.93 -4.49 17.57
C GLY A 204 16.95 -5.36 16.82
N VAL A 205 16.56 -6.58 16.42
CA VAL A 205 17.42 -7.53 15.70
C VAL A 205 17.28 -7.39 14.19
N PHE A 206 16.04 -7.31 13.67
CA PHE A 206 15.78 -7.44 12.23
C PHE A 206 15.72 -6.11 11.46
N TYR A 207 15.50 -4.97 12.12
CA TYR A 207 15.26 -3.69 11.43
C TYR A 207 16.44 -3.22 10.55
N THR A 208 17.67 -3.61 10.89
CA THR A 208 18.85 -3.27 10.10
C THR A 208 18.95 -4.05 8.79
N VAL A 209 18.27 -5.20 8.69
CA VAL A 209 18.33 -6.12 7.54
C VAL A 209 17.03 -6.09 6.74
N CYS A 210 15.88 -6.05 7.41
CA CYS A 210 14.56 -6.13 6.80
C CYS A 210 13.67 -4.98 7.30
N ARG A 211 13.12 -4.23 6.35
CA ARG A 211 12.13 -3.14 6.60
C ARG A 211 10.78 -3.40 5.95
N ASP A 212 10.62 -4.53 5.27
CA ASP A 212 9.35 -4.88 4.64
C ASP A 212 8.34 -5.31 5.72
N ILE A 213 7.23 -4.59 5.83
CA ILE A 213 6.16 -4.87 6.78
C ILE A 213 5.61 -6.29 6.60
N LYS A 214 5.49 -6.78 5.36
CA LYS A 214 4.91 -8.10 5.09
C LYS A 214 5.81 -9.20 5.66
N GLU A 215 7.12 -9.08 5.41
CA GLU A 215 8.12 -10.01 5.94
C GLU A 215 8.21 -9.93 7.47
N LEU A 216 8.23 -8.72 8.03
CA LEU A 216 8.26 -8.53 9.48
C LEU A 216 7.00 -9.10 10.15
N ARG A 217 5.80 -8.89 9.56
CA ARG A 217 4.55 -9.49 10.06
C ARG A 217 4.59 -11.02 9.97
N HIS A 218 5.18 -11.59 8.94
CA HIS A 218 5.38 -13.03 8.83
C HIS A 218 6.33 -13.56 9.90
N LEU A 219 7.47 -12.90 10.12
CA LEU A 219 8.44 -13.25 11.17
C LEU A 219 7.83 -13.17 12.57
N VAL A 220 7.01 -12.15 12.84
CA VAL A 220 6.27 -12.00 14.10
C VAL A 220 5.34 -13.20 14.32
N ARG A 221 4.58 -13.63 13.30
CA ARG A 221 3.66 -14.79 13.42
C ARG A 221 4.41 -16.09 13.67
N ILE A 222 5.54 -16.31 12.99
CA ILE A 222 6.40 -17.47 13.24
C ILE A 222 6.95 -17.42 14.67
N GLY A 223 7.48 -16.27 15.08
CA GLY A 223 8.12 -16.13 16.37
C GLY A 223 7.15 -16.26 17.54
N VAL A 224 5.93 -15.74 17.43
CA VAL A 224 4.85 -15.95 18.42
C VAL A 224 4.48 -17.43 18.50
N SER A 225 4.28 -18.10 17.36
CA SER A 225 3.97 -19.54 17.34
C SER A 225 5.06 -20.38 18.01
N LEU A 226 6.33 -19.99 17.79
CA LEU A 226 7.49 -20.63 18.39
C LEU A 226 7.59 -20.32 19.90
N PHE A 227 7.27 -19.09 20.32
CA PHE A 227 7.26 -18.68 21.74
C PHE A 227 6.18 -19.41 22.55
N ILE A 228 5.03 -19.68 21.93
CA ILE A 228 3.90 -20.43 22.52
C ILE A 228 4.20 -21.92 22.66
N LEU A 229 4.91 -22.51 21.69
CA LEU A 229 5.31 -23.92 21.74
C LEU A 229 6.53 -24.16 22.64
N LEU A 230 7.28 -23.11 22.99
CA LEU A 230 8.56 -23.20 23.69
C LEU A 230 8.66 -22.50 25.06
N PRO A 231 7.66 -22.54 25.97
CA PRO A 231 7.97 -22.39 27.40
C PRO A 231 9.07 -23.38 27.84
N THR A 232 9.20 -24.51 27.14
CA THR A 232 10.22 -25.55 27.38
C THR A 232 11.60 -25.24 26.79
N MET A 233 11.73 -24.58 25.62
CA MET A 233 13.06 -24.24 25.07
C MET A 233 13.55 -22.83 25.43
N TRP A 234 12.68 -21.87 25.75
CA TRP A 234 13.18 -20.55 26.20
C TRP A 234 13.85 -20.63 27.58
N SER A 235 13.38 -21.53 28.46
CA SER A 235 14.10 -21.84 29.70
C SER A 235 15.47 -22.46 29.43
N ALA A 236 15.61 -23.27 28.37
CA ALA A 236 16.89 -23.86 27.95
C ALA A 236 17.84 -22.83 27.32
N VAL A 237 17.32 -21.89 26.51
CA VAL A 237 18.13 -20.83 25.88
C VAL A 237 18.58 -19.78 26.89
N MET A 238 17.73 -19.41 27.86
CA MET A 238 18.14 -18.56 28.98
C MET A 238 19.08 -19.27 29.96
N SER A 239 18.88 -20.57 30.22
CA SER A 239 19.80 -21.38 31.05
C SER A 239 21.19 -21.53 30.44
N GLN A 240 21.30 -21.68 29.11
CA GLN A 240 22.61 -21.74 28.46
C GLN A 240 23.34 -20.39 28.41
N ARG A 241 22.61 -19.25 28.35
CA ARG A 241 23.23 -17.91 28.41
C ARG A 241 23.69 -17.52 29.81
N LEU A 242 22.99 -17.96 30.87
CA LEU A 242 23.44 -17.78 32.25
C LEU A 242 24.62 -18.70 32.62
N THR A 243 24.66 -19.93 32.10
CA THR A 243 25.80 -20.85 32.33
C THR A 243 27.09 -20.37 31.63
N LEU A 244 27.00 -19.71 30.47
CA LEU A 244 28.16 -19.11 29.81
C LEU A 244 28.69 -17.84 30.49
N LEU A 245 27.83 -17.07 31.16
CA LEU A 245 28.24 -15.90 31.94
C LEU A 245 28.86 -16.28 33.30
N THR A 246 28.46 -17.39 33.92
CA THR A 246 29.11 -17.89 35.14
C THR A 246 30.42 -18.63 34.86
N PHE A 247 30.57 -19.31 33.72
CA PHE A 247 31.83 -19.96 33.34
C PHE A 247 32.93 -19.01 32.85
N SER A 248 32.58 -17.78 32.42
CA SER A 248 33.56 -16.82 31.92
C SER A 248 34.27 -16.01 33.02
N ASN A 249 33.97 -16.22 34.31
CA ASN A 249 34.52 -15.41 35.40
C ASN A 249 35.43 -16.16 36.40
N GLU A 250 35.83 -17.41 36.11
CA GLU A 250 36.67 -18.22 37.03
C GLU A 250 38.05 -18.65 36.49
N ARG A 251 38.57 -18.05 35.41
CA ARG A 251 39.97 -18.32 35.03
C ARG A 251 40.77 -17.06 34.74
N GLY A 252 41.48 -16.62 35.77
CA GLY A 252 42.81 -16.07 35.58
C GLY A 252 43.17 -14.93 36.52
N PHE A 253 43.55 -15.24 37.76
CA PHE A 253 44.72 -14.61 38.39
C PHE A 253 45.38 -15.59 39.36
N ILE A 254 46.48 -16.18 38.89
CA ILE A 254 47.49 -16.83 39.73
C ILE A 254 48.35 -15.70 40.33
N LYS A 255 48.60 -15.83 41.63
CA LYS A 255 49.50 -15.00 42.45
C LYS A 255 50.91 -14.92 41.88
N VAL A 256 51.46 -13.70 41.87
CA VAL A 256 52.73 -13.38 42.55
C VAL A 256 52.42 -12.25 43.51
#